data_AF-A0A137QUB0-F1
#
_entry.id   AF-A0A137QUB0-F1
#
_cell.length_a   1.000
_cell.length_b   1.000
_cell.length_c   1.000
_cell.angle_alpha   90.00
_cell.angle_beta   90.00
_cell.angle_gamma   90.00
#
_symmetry.space_group_name_H-M   'P 1'
#
loop_
_entity.id
_entity.type
_entity.pdbx_description
1 polymer ?
#
loop_
_entity_poly.entity_id
_entity_poly.type
_entity_poly.pdbx_seq_one_letter_code
_entity_poly.pdbx_strand_id
1 'polypeptide(L)'
;SYHYVVASLSLPALICWWQVMVVLKWRRRAKVVYPQLYADKAQVDANKDAHIFNCAQRAHQNTLEGLPLIVLSTAITGLEYPLIAAGICTFWSLARIPYTLGYITGDPERVRLKQPREANRTQSACFPSENTVRRSTRLWEQPQ
;
A
#
# COMPACT_ATOMS: atom_id res chain seq x y z
N SER A 1 4.28 -25.05 24.38
CA SER A 1 4.13 -23.58 24.47
C SER A 1 4.46 -22.87 23.17
N TYR A 2 5.52 -23.25 22.45
CA TYR A 2 5.91 -22.62 21.18
C TYR A 2 4.89 -22.85 20.03
N HIS A 3 4.02 -23.85 20.15
CA HIS A 3 2.94 -24.11 19.18
C HIS A 3 2.02 -22.90 18.95
N TYR A 4 1.81 -22.04 19.97
CA TYR A 4 1.05 -20.80 19.81
C TYR A 4 1.75 -19.79 18.90
N VAL A 5 3.09 -19.73 18.98
CA VAL A 5 3.92 -18.85 18.13
C VAL A 5 3.81 -19.32 16.68
N VAL A 6 3.93 -20.62 16.43
CA VAL A 6 3.78 -21.21 15.09
C VAL A 6 2.38 -20.94 14.51
N ALA A 7 1.34 -21.12 15.32
CA ALA A 7 -0.03 -20.81 14.91
C ALA A 7 -0.18 -19.32 14.58
N SER A 8 0.37 -18.41 15.39
CA SER A 8 0.31 -16.96 15.13
C SER A 8 1.09 -16.55 13.88
N LEU A 9 2.24 -17.17 13.60
CA LEU A 9 3.05 -16.89 12.41
C LEU A 9 2.35 -17.29 11.11
N SER A 10 1.41 -18.23 11.19
CA SER A 10 0.59 -18.65 10.05
C SER A 10 -0.44 -17.57 9.65
N LEU A 11 -0.90 -16.73 10.60
CA LEU A 11 -1.93 -15.74 10.35
C LEU A 11 -1.52 -14.61 9.39
N PRO A 12 -0.34 -13.96 9.51
CA PRO A 12 0.12 -12.98 8.53
C PRO A 12 0.12 -13.51 7.09
N ALA A 13 0.51 -14.78 6.90
CA ALA A 13 0.53 -15.41 5.58
C ALA A 13 -0.89 -15.56 5.01
N LEU A 14 -1.86 -15.99 5.82
CA LEU A 14 -3.27 -16.09 5.42
C LEU A 14 -3.87 -14.72 5.06
N ILE A 15 -3.57 -13.69 5.86
CA ILE A 15 -4.02 -12.32 5.58
C ILE A 15 -3.39 -11.80 4.29
N CYS A 16 -2.10 -12.04 4.08
CA CYS A 16 -1.38 -11.67 2.86
C CYS A 16 -2.02 -12.35 1.63
N TRP A 17 -2.32 -13.64 1.72
CA TRP A 17 -3.00 -14.39 0.66
C TRP A 17 -4.42 -13.87 0.38
N TRP A 18 -5.18 -13.54 1.41
CA TRP A 18 -6.48 -12.88 1.27
C TRP A 18 -6.37 -11.54 0.54
N GLN A 19 -5.38 -10.70 0.88
CA GLN A 19 -5.12 -9.44 0.17
C GLN A 19 -4.78 -9.66 -1.31
N VAL A 20 -4.01 -10.70 -1.66
CA VAL A 20 -3.77 -11.07 -3.06
C VAL A 20 -5.09 -11.36 -3.78
N MET A 21 -5.98 -12.15 -3.19
CA MET A 21 -7.29 -12.45 -3.79
C MET A 21 -8.13 -11.19 -4.01
N VAL A 22 -8.10 -10.25 -3.07
CA VAL A 22 -8.75 -8.95 -3.19
C VAL A 22 -8.18 -8.16 -4.37
N VAL A 23 -6.84 -8.04 -4.46
CA VAL A 23 -6.17 -7.34 -5.56
C VAL A 23 -6.56 -7.96 -6.91
N LEU A 24 -6.55 -9.29 -7.02
CA LEU A 24 -6.92 -10.00 -8.24
C LEU A 24 -8.41 -9.83 -8.60
N LYS A 25 -9.30 -9.72 -7.62
CA LYS A 25 -10.73 -9.43 -7.84
C LYS A 25 -10.91 -8.04 -8.46
N TRP A 26 -10.25 -7.03 -7.92
CA TRP A 26 -10.34 -5.66 -8.44
C TRP A 26 -9.61 -5.49 -9.77
N ARG A 27 -8.50 -6.19 -9.96
CA ARG A 27 -7.77 -6.23 -11.23
C ARG A 27 -8.65 -6.70 -12.38
N ARG A 28 -9.39 -7.79 -12.17
CA ARG A 28 -10.33 -8.35 -13.16
C ARG A 28 -11.45 -7.36 -13.49
N ARG A 29 -11.96 -6.61 -12.50
CA ARG A 29 -12.99 -5.58 -12.70
C ARG A 29 -12.46 -4.36 -13.45
N ALA A 30 -11.26 -3.92 -13.09
CA ALA A 30 -10.58 -2.80 -13.75
C ALA A 30 -10.04 -3.14 -15.15
N LYS A 31 -10.06 -4.42 -15.56
CA LYS A 31 -9.54 -4.92 -16.85
C LYS A 31 -8.09 -4.50 -17.12
N VAL A 32 -7.27 -4.42 -16.07
CA VAL A 32 -5.84 -4.09 -16.17
C VAL A 32 -5.10 -5.30 -16.75
N VAL A 33 -4.41 -5.11 -17.87
CA VAL A 33 -3.70 -6.16 -18.62
C VAL A 33 -2.33 -6.43 -17.98
N TYR A 34 -1.84 -7.68 -17.99
CA TYR A 34 -0.45 -7.95 -17.59
C TYR A 34 0.51 -7.38 -18.64
N PRO A 35 1.71 -6.86 -18.32
CA PRO A 35 2.45 -6.93 -17.05
C PRO A 35 2.28 -5.71 -16.13
N GLN A 36 1.28 -4.87 -16.37
CA GLN A 36 1.07 -3.63 -15.62
C GLN A 36 0.81 -3.90 -14.13
N LEU A 37 1.63 -3.28 -13.28
CA LEU A 37 1.52 -3.38 -11.82
C LEU A 37 0.36 -2.50 -11.34
N TYR A 38 0.39 -1.20 -11.60
CA TYR A 38 -0.65 -0.24 -11.20
C TYR A 38 -1.43 0.28 -12.42
N ALA A 39 -2.73 0.52 -12.28
CA ALA A 39 -3.54 1.23 -13.28
C ALA A 39 -2.99 2.63 -13.54
N ASP A 40 -2.93 3.04 -14.81
CA ASP A 40 -2.41 4.36 -15.19
C ASP A 40 -3.41 5.47 -14.85
N LYS A 41 -2.95 6.72 -14.74
CA LYS A 41 -3.80 7.85 -14.33
C LYS A 41 -5.03 8.00 -15.22
N ALA A 42 -4.85 7.88 -16.54
CA ALA A 42 -5.95 7.93 -17.50
C ALA A 42 -6.98 6.80 -17.29
N GLN A 43 -6.55 5.61 -16.86
CA GLN A 43 -7.43 4.47 -16.57
C GLN A 43 -8.15 4.63 -15.23
N VAL A 44 -7.48 5.24 -14.25
CA VAL A 44 -8.02 5.57 -12.93
C VAL A 44 -9.12 6.63 -13.04
N ASP A 45 -8.91 7.67 -13.85
CA ASP A 45 -9.89 8.73 -14.09
C ASP A 45 -11.10 8.21 -14.89
N ALA A 46 -10.88 7.25 -15.79
CA ALA A 46 -11.95 6.62 -16.57
C ALA A 46 -12.76 5.56 -15.79
N ASN A 47 -12.16 4.90 -14.79
CA ASN A 47 -12.81 3.81 -14.05
C ASN A 47 -12.47 3.84 -12.56
N LYS A 48 -13.50 4.01 -11.73
CA LYS A 48 -13.38 3.95 -10.26
C LYS A 48 -12.82 2.62 -9.75
N ASP A 49 -13.09 1.51 -10.44
CA ASP A 49 -12.54 0.20 -10.06
C ASP A 49 -11.02 0.13 -10.24
N ALA A 50 -10.46 0.88 -11.20
CA ALA A 50 -9.02 0.99 -11.40
C ALA A 50 -8.35 1.77 -10.26
N HIS A 51 -9.03 2.80 -9.75
CA HIS A 51 -8.61 3.49 -8.52
C HIS A 51 -8.58 2.53 -7.32
N ILE A 52 -9.67 1.78 -7.10
CA ILE A 52 -9.77 0.80 -6.01
C ILE A 52 -8.72 -0.31 -6.13
N PHE A 53 -8.44 -0.77 -7.35
CA PHE A 53 -7.35 -1.71 -7.62
C PHE A 53 -5.99 -1.16 -7.14
N ASN A 54 -5.65 0.08 -7.49
CA ASN A 54 -4.41 0.72 -7.04
C ASN A 54 -4.36 0.84 -5.51
N CYS A 55 -5.47 1.22 -4.87
CA CYS A 55 -5.57 1.29 -3.41
C CYS A 55 -5.37 -0.08 -2.74
N ALA A 56 -6.06 -1.11 -3.23
CA ALA A 56 -5.93 -2.48 -2.72
C ALA A 56 -4.48 -2.99 -2.86
N GLN A 57 -3.83 -2.65 -3.98
CA GLN A 57 -2.46 -3.06 -4.23
C GLN A 57 -1.46 -2.34 -3.32
N ARG A 58 -1.66 -1.05 -3.04
CA ARG A 58 -0.85 -0.32 -2.07
C ARG A 58 -1.00 -0.89 -0.66
N ALA A 59 -2.22 -1.25 -0.25
CA ALA A 59 -2.48 -1.86 1.05
C ALA A 59 -1.77 -3.22 1.21
N HIS A 60 -1.78 -4.03 0.15
CA HIS A 60 -1.05 -5.30 0.12
C HIS A 60 0.46 -5.09 0.21
N GLN A 61 1.03 -4.18 -0.58
CA GLN A 61 2.47 -3.85 -0.52
C GLN A 61 2.90 -3.32 0.85
N ASN A 62 2.09 -2.47 1.48
CA ASN A 62 2.40 -2.00 2.84
C ASN A 62 2.41 -3.13 3.87
N THR A 63 1.60 -4.17 3.66
CA THR A 63 1.61 -5.35 4.51
C THR A 63 2.89 -6.15 4.28
N LEU A 64 3.33 -6.31 3.02
CA LEU A 64 4.59 -6.98 2.66
C LEU A 64 5.84 -6.25 3.19
N GLU A 65 5.83 -4.92 3.24
CA GLU A 65 6.91 -4.12 3.84
C GLU A 65 7.10 -4.44 5.33
N GLY A 66 6.00 -4.68 6.06
CA GLY A 66 6.03 -4.97 7.49
C GLY A 66 6.11 -6.46 7.85
N LEU A 67 5.78 -7.36 6.92
CA LEU A 67 5.74 -8.80 7.12
C LEU A 67 7.09 -9.40 7.59
N PRO A 68 8.26 -9.06 7.01
CA PRO A 68 9.53 -9.64 7.49
C PRO A 68 9.85 -9.20 8.93
N LEU A 69 9.54 -7.95 9.27
CA LEU A 69 9.78 -7.41 10.61
C LEU A 69 8.93 -8.11 11.68
N ILE A 70 7.63 -8.27 11.44
CA ILE A 70 6.74 -8.91 12.42
C ILE A 70 7.06 -10.40 12.57
N VAL A 71 7.39 -11.10 11.48
CA VAL A 71 7.74 -12.53 11.52
C VAL A 71 9.05 -12.74 12.29
N LEU A 72 10.10 -11.98 11.98
CA LEU A 72 11.40 -12.11 12.64
C LEU A 72 11.33 -11.76 14.12
N SER A 73 10.70 -10.63 14.46
CA SER A 73 10.54 -10.22 15.86
C SER A 73 9.73 -11.23 16.67
N THR A 74 8.62 -11.75 16.10
CA THR A 74 7.80 -12.79 16.76
C THR A 74 8.59 -14.08 16.96
N ALA A 75 9.42 -14.49 15.99
CA ALA A 75 10.23 -15.70 16.09
C ALA A 75 11.29 -15.59 17.21
N ILE A 76 11.97 -14.43 17.31
CA ILE A 76 13.00 -14.18 18.34
C ILE A 76 12.36 -14.04 19.72
N THR A 77 11.37 -13.15 19.86
CA THR A 77 10.71 -12.88 21.15
C THR A 77 9.90 -14.09 21.63
N GLY A 78 9.40 -14.93 20.72
CA GLY A 78 8.66 -16.14 21.04
C GLY A 78 9.48 -17.25 21.70
N LEU A 79 10.82 -17.16 21.69
CA LEU A 79 11.69 -18.09 22.41
C LEU A 79 11.58 -17.89 23.93
N GLU A 80 11.56 -16.64 24.38
CA GLU A 80 11.51 -16.28 25.81
C GLU A 80 10.07 -16.02 26.28
N TYR A 81 9.25 -15.36 25.45
CA TYR A 81 7.88 -14.91 25.80
C TYR A 81 6.83 -15.36 24.76
N PRO A 82 6.53 -16.67 24.66
CA PRO A 82 5.72 -17.24 23.58
C PRO A 82 4.27 -16.71 23.53
N LEU A 83 3.63 -16.48 24.68
CA LEU A 83 2.24 -16.00 24.73
C LEU A 83 2.12 -14.53 24.30
N ILE A 84 3.05 -13.69 24.74
CA ILE A 84 3.06 -12.25 24.42
C ILE A 84 3.38 -12.06 22.93
N ALA A 85 4.41 -12.77 22.44
CA ALA A 85 4.79 -12.73 21.03
C ALA A 85 3.62 -13.15 20.12
N ALA A 86 2.95 -14.27 20.45
CA ALA A 86 1.80 -14.75 19.70
C ALA A 86 0.61 -13.77 19.72
N GLY A 87 0.35 -13.13 20.87
CA GLY A 87 -0.69 -12.12 21.01
C GLY A 87 -0.45 -10.90 20.13
N ILE A 88 0.77 -10.35 20.15
CA ILE A 88 1.13 -9.18 19.33
C ILE A 88 1.06 -9.51 17.84
N CYS A 89 1.59 -10.67 17.42
CA CYS A 89 1.56 -11.10 16.02
C CYS A 89 0.12 -11.28 15.50
N THR A 90 -0.73 -11.91 16.31
CA THR A 90 -2.15 -12.10 16.01
C THR A 90 -2.88 -10.76 15.91
N PHE A 91 -2.68 -9.88 16.89
CA PHE A 91 -3.27 -8.54 16.90
C PHE A 91 -2.86 -7.73 15.66
N TRP A 92 -1.57 -7.71 15.34
CA TRP A 92 -1.06 -7.03 14.14
C TRP A 92 -1.69 -7.58 12.86
N SER A 93 -1.84 -8.90 12.75
CA SER A 93 -2.46 -9.56 11.60
C SER A 93 -3.93 -9.18 11.44
N LEU A 94 -4.70 -9.19 12.54
CA LEU A 94 -6.12 -8.83 12.53
C LEU A 94 -6.33 -7.34 12.23
N ALA A 95 -5.44 -6.46 12.70
CA ALA A 95 -5.49 -5.03 12.41
C ALA A 95 -5.38 -4.72 10.90
N ARG A 96 -4.81 -5.63 10.09
CA ARG A 96 -4.72 -5.47 8.64
C ARG A 96 -6.04 -5.67 7.90
N ILE A 97 -7.01 -6.36 8.51
CA ILE A 97 -8.34 -6.57 7.91
C ILE A 97 -9.08 -5.22 7.71
N PRO A 98 -9.37 -4.44 8.77
CA PRO A 98 -10.05 -3.15 8.62
C PRO A 98 -9.19 -2.14 7.84
N TYR A 99 -7.86 -2.21 7.95
CA TYR A 99 -6.95 -1.40 7.13
C TYR A 99 -7.17 -1.62 5.63
N THR A 100 -7.18 -2.88 5.19
CA THR A 100 -7.37 -3.22 3.76
C THR A 100 -8.78 -2.86 3.29
N LEU A 101 -9.80 -3.13 4.11
CA LEU A 101 -11.19 -2.75 3.81
C LEU A 101 -11.36 -1.23 3.66
N GLY A 102 -10.66 -0.44 4.49
CA GLY A 102 -10.62 1.02 4.36
C GLY A 102 -10.09 1.47 2.99
N TYR A 103 -8.99 0.86 2.53
CA TYR A 103 -8.42 1.16 1.20
C TYR A 103 -9.35 0.77 0.04
N ILE A 104 -10.09 -0.34 0.16
CA ILE A 104 -11.01 -0.82 -0.88
C ILE A 104 -12.27 0.06 -1.01
N THR A 105 -12.60 0.85 0.02
CA THR A 105 -13.77 1.75 -0.01
C THR A 105 -13.61 2.88 -1.05
N GLY A 106 -12.40 3.10 -1.57
CA GLY A 106 -12.14 3.99 -2.70
C GLY A 106 -12.13 5.47 -2.33
N ASP A 107 -12.07 5.79 -1.04
CA ASP A 107 -12.01 7.15 -0.51
C ASP A 107 -10.76 7.31 0.38
N PRO A 108 -9.58 7.60 -0.20
CA PRO A 108 -8.34 7.78 0.55
C PRO A 108 -8.41 8.99 1.50
N GLU A 109 -9.39 9.88 1.32
CA GLU A 109 -9.68 11.05 2.15
C GLU A 109 -10.24 10.69 3.54
N ARG A 110 -10.70 9.45 3.76
CA ARG A 110 -11.05 8.97 5.11
C ARG A 110 -9.83 8.63 5.97
N VAL A 111 -8.71 8.27 5.35
CA VAL A 111 -7.49 7.84 6.07
C VAL A 111 -6.52 9.01 6.23
N ARG A 112 -6.51 9.95 5.29
CA ARG A 112 -5.75 11.20 5.37
C ARG A 112 -6.67 12.26 5.94
N LEU A 113 -6.43 12.69 7.19
CA LEU A 113 -7.04 13.91 7.76
C LEU A 113 -7.14 14.95 6.63
N LYS A 114 -8.35 15.44 6.35
CA LYS A 114 -8.61 16.45 5.31
C LYS A 114 -7.47 17.45 5.32
N GLN A 115 -6.56 17.35 4.34
CA GLN A 115 -5.63 18.43 4.14
C GLN A 115 -6.50 19.57 3.61
N PRO A 116 -6.48 20.75 4.24
CA PRO A 116 -7.26 21.87 3.76
C PRO A 116 -6.93 22.09 2.28
N ARG A 117 -7.94 22.46 1.47
CA ARG A 117 -7.85 22.69 0.00
C ARG A 117 -6.69 23.59 -0.45
N GLU A 118 -5.97 24.23 0.48
CA GLU A 118 -4.80 25.06 0.27
C GLU A 118 -3.52 24.29 -0.08
N ALA A 119 -3.38 23.01 0.28
CA ALA A 119 -2.15 22.25 -0.03
C ALA A 119 -1.95 21.97 -1.53
N ASN A 120 -3.02 22.02 -2.32
CA ASN A 120 -2.95 21.85 -3.78
C ASN A 120 -2.53 23.15 -4.49
N ARG A 121 -2.54 24.30 -3.79
CA ARG A 121 -2.04 25.59 -4.31
C ARG A 121 -0.54 25.77 -4.02
N THR A 122 0.01 25.08 -3.02
CA THR A 122 1.44 25.16 -2.67
C THR A 122 2.28 24.09 -3.37
N GLN A 123 1.71 22.96 -3.81
CA GLN A 123 2.47 21.97 -4.57
C GLN A 123 2.83 22.46 -5.99
N SER A 124 1.98 23.29 -6.59
CA SER A 124 2.29 24.05 -7.83
C SER A 124 3.27 25.20 -7.62
N ALA A 125 3.56 25.57 -6.37
CA ALA A 125 4.60 26.55 -6.04
C ALA A 125 5.98 25.90 -5.80
N CYS A 126 6.03 24.60 -5.47
CA CYS A 126 7.27 23.89 -5.15
C CYS A 126 7.77 23.00 -6.31
N PHE A 127 6.88 22.49 -7.16
CA PHE A 127 7.29 21.80 -8.39
C PHE A 127 7.25 22.77 -9.58
N PRO A 128 8.39 23.02 -10.26
CA PRO A 128 8.40 23.81 -11.47
C PRO A 128 7.50 23.14 -12.51
N SER A 129 6.70 23.95 -13.21
CA SER A 129 5.89 23.45 -14.32
C SER A 129 6.79 22.76 -15.37
N GLU A 130 6.24 21.79 -16.09
CA GLU A 130 6.94 21.02 -17.12
C GLU A 130 7.62 21.93 -18.17
N ASN A 131 7.04 23.12 -18.42
CA ASN A 131 7.61 24.16 -19.28
C ASN A 131 8.84 24.83 -18.69
N THR A 132 8.92 25.01 -17.37
CA THR A 132 10.10 25.56 -16.68
C THR A 132 11.26 24.57 -16.71
N VAL A 133 10.99 23.27 -16.55
CA VAL A 133 12.00 22.20 -16.67
C VAL A 133 12.50 22.09 -18.11
N ARG A 134 11.62 22.14 -19.12
CA ARG A 134 12.01 22.18 -20.55
C ARG A 134 12.83 23.42 -20.93
N ARG A 135 12.69 24.52 -20.19
CA ARG A 135 13.45 25.76 -20.43
C ARG A 135 14.83 25.70 -19.78
N SER A 136 14.95 25.06 -18.62
CA SER A 136 16.25 24.84 -17.97
C SER A 136 17.09 23.81 -18.72
N THR A 137 16.52 22.72 -19.23
CA THR A 137 17.26 21.73 -20.03
C THR A 137 17.81 22.32 -21.32
N ARG A 138 17.07 23.25 -21.95
CA ARG A 138 17.49 23.95 -23.18
C ARG A 138 18.62 24.97 -22.98
N LEU A 139 18.87 25.40 -21.73
CA LEU A 139 19.97 26.30 -21.39
C LEU A 139 21.32 25.57 -21.32
N TRP A 140 21.32 24.26 -21.09
CA TRP A 140 22.52 23.41 -21.06
C TRP A 140 22.90 22.82 -22.43
N GLU A 141 22.16 23.18 -23.49
CA GLU A 141 22.34 22.72 -24.88
C GLU A 141 22.96 23.79 -25.80
N GLN A 142 23.65 24.79 -25.24
CA GLN A 142 24.39 25.76 -26.05
C GLN A 142 25.74 25.14 -26.49
N PRO A 143 26.03 25.00 -27.81
CA PRO A 143 27.35 24.59 -28.26
C PRO A 143 28.39 25.68 -27.91
N GLN A 144 29.58 25.24 -27.49
CA GLN A 144 30.74 26.10 -27.18
C GLN A 144 31.23 26.87 -28.42
#